data_AF-A0A929VL01-F1
#
_entry.id   AF-A0A929VL01-F1
#
_cell.length_a   1.000
_cell.length_b   1.000
_cell.length_c   1.000
_cell.angle_alpha   90.00
_cell.angle_beta   90.00
_cell.angle_gamma   90.00
#
_symmetry.space_group_name_H-M   'P 1'
#
loop_
_entity.id
_entity.type
_entity.pdbx_description
1 polymer ?
#
loop_
_entity_poly.entity_id
_entity_poly.type
_entity_poly.pdbx_seq_one_letter_code
_entity_poly.pdbx_strand_id
1 'polypeptide(L)'
;MRANVLSTPTFRYLGGNFIDVEFEQLSPKPWSDIDNEDSIAELNEVFTDKKVGISEEAIKLNEEKANARKIINVTKNQEVQTIRYEFDSNNNVLLDDIKIQAEKDTTSSFIIDYVNIEDIKTFRNSRLYVYAKENAVVNIYLVTRQDENAKVWQSVGIITKDNA
;
A
#
# COMPACT_ATOMS: atom_id res chain seq x y z
N MET A 1 12.51 -14.53 -4.15
CA MET A 1 11.70 -13.68 -5.03
C MET A 1 12.53 -12.49 -5.45
N ARG A 2 12.49 -12.07 -6.72
CA ARG A 2 13.13 -10.82 -7.16
C ARG A 2 12.20 -9.65 -6.91
N ALA A 3 12.67 -8.66 -6.17
CA ALA A 3 11.95 -7.43 -5.88
C ALA A 3 12.72 -6.20 -6.36
N ASN A 4 12.02 -5.06 -6.45
CA ASN A 4 12.55 -3.76 -6.87
C ASN A 4 13.36 -3.84 -8.18
N VAL A 5 12.79 -4.50 -9.18
CA VAL A 5 13.43 -4.66 -10.49
C VAL A 5 13.36 -3.33 -11.24
N LEU A 6 14.51 -2.72 -11.50
CA LEU A 6 14.58 -1.50 -12.32
C LEU A 6 14.25 -1.81 -13.78
N SER A 7 13.43 -0.95 -14.40
CA SER A 7 12.99 -1.08 -15.79
C SER A 7 14.15 -1.01 -16.80
N THR A 8 15.24 -0.33 -16.43
CA THR A 8 16.48 -0.27 -17.21
C THR A 8 17.65 -0.67 -16.31
N PRO A 9 18.39 -1.75 -16.64
CA PRO A 9 19.54 -2.16 -15.84
C PRO A 9 20.63 -1.08 -15.92
N THR A 10 20.86 -0.39 -14.81
CA THR A 10 22.04 0.48 -14.64
C THR A 10 23.22 -0.35 -14.15
N PHE A 11 24.34 0.27 -13.76
CA PHE A 11 25.59 -0.31 -13.23
C PHE A 11 25.43 -1.67 -12.52
N ARG A 12 25.31 -2.76 -13.31
CA ARG A 12 24.79 -4.05 -12.85
C ARG A 12 25.69 -4.70 -11.79
N TYR A 13 26.96 -4.35 -11.79
CA TYR A 13 27.95 -4.80 -10.83
C TYR A 13 27.70 -4.27 -9.40
N LEU A 14 26.90 -3.21 -9.22
CA LEU A 14 26.56 -2.67 -7.89
C LEU A 14 25.42 -3.44 -7.20
N GLY A 15 24.79 -4.41 -7.88
CA GLY A 15 23.69 -5.19 -7.29
C GLY A 15 22.40 -4.40 -7.03
N GLY A 16 22.29 -3.15 -7.47
CA GLY A 16 21.13 -2.28 -7.21
C GLY A 16 19.97 -2.40 -8.20
N ASN A 17 20.06 -3.31 -9.19
CA ASN A 17 19.03 -3.45 -10.23
C ASN A 17 17.81 -4.28 -9.79
N PHE A 18 17.98 -5.13 -8.78
CA PHE A 18 16.96 -5.93 -8.14
C PHE A 18 17.53 -6.42 -6.80
N ILE A 19 16.65 -6.76 -5.87
CA ILE A 19 17.02 -7.42 -4.63
C ILE A 19 16.38 -8.81 -4.59
N ASP A 20 17.18 -9.81 -4.22
CA ASP A 20 16.66 -11.14 -3.92
C ASP A 20 16.18 -11.15 -2.47
N VAL A 21 14.89 -11.40 -2.28
CA VAL A 21 14.27 -11.45 -0.96
C VAL A 21 13.66 -12.83 -0.74
N GLU A 22 13.83 -13.36 0.48
CA GLU A 22 13.12 -14.55 0.90
C GLU A 22 11.62 -14.29 0.94
N PHE A 23 10.88 -15.14 0.23
CA PHE A 23 9.42 -15.11 0.19
C PHE A 23 8.90 -16.11 1.22
N GLU A 24 8.34 -15.60 2.30
CA GLU A 24 7.83 -16.42 3.39
C GLU A 24 6.39 -16.85 3.10
N GLN A 25 6.07 -18.11 3.38
CA GLN A 25 4.68 -18.56 3.37
C GLN A 25 4.00 -18.06 4.63
N LEU A 26 3.17 -17.02 4.48
CA LEU A 26 2.46 -16.39 5.57
C LEU A 26 1.00 -16.87 5.63
N SER A 27 0.51 -17.02 6.86
CA SER A 27 -0.89 -17.26 7.20
C SER A 27 -1.36 -16.13 8.12
N PRO A 28 -1.73 -14.97 7.55
CA PRO A 28 -2.11 -13.80 8.34
C PRO A 28 -3.41 -14.08 9.11
N LYS A 29 -3.48 -13.58 10.34
CA LYS A 29 -4.75 -13.51 11.09
C LYS A 29 -5.58 -12.32 10.57
N PRO A 30 -6.91 -12.36 10.64
CA PRO A 30 -7.74 -11.19 10.35
C PRO A 30 -7.29 -9.99 11.19
N TRP A 31 -7.07 -8.83 10.56
CA TRP A 31 -6.59 -7.63 11.24
C TRP A 31 -7.71 -6.59 11.34
N SER A 32 -8.40 -6.31 10.24
CA SER A 32 -9.55 -5.41 10.21
C SER A 32 -10.61 -5.91 9.24
N ASP A 33 -11.74 -5.21 9.19
CA ASP A 33 -12.71 -5.40 8.14
C ASP A 33 -12.07 -5.23 6.76
N ILE A 34 -12.58 -6.00 5.79
CA ILE A 34 -12.17 -6.00 4.40
C ILE A 34 -13.28 -5.35 3.59
N ASP A 35 -13.07 -4.10 3.16
CA ASP A 35 -14.04 -3.38 2.34
C ASP A 35 -14.24 -4.06 0.97
N ASN A 36 -15.46 -3.97 0.44
CA ASN A 36 -15.79 -4.49 -0.90
C ASN A 36 -15.25 -3.56 -2.01
N GLU A 37 -14.52 -4.15 -2.96
CA GLU A 37 -13.91 -3.52 -4.13
C GLU A 37 -14.89 -2.90 -5.14
N ASP A 38 -16.18 -3.27 -5.09
CA ASP A 38 -17.17 -2.84 -6.08
C ASP A 38 -17.34 -1.31 -6.18
N SER A 39 -16.98 -0.57 -5.11
CA SER A 39 -17.15 0.89 -5.03
C SER A 39 -16.12 1.72 -5.81
N ILE A 40 -15.06 1.11 -6.35
CA ILE A 40 -13.92 1.78 -7.01
C ILE A 40 -13.48 1.10 -8.31
N ALA A 41 -14.44 0.64 -9.12
CA ALA A 41 -14.17 -0.04 -10.38
C ALA A 41 -13.21 0.74 -11.32
N GLU A 42 -13.35 2.07 -11.40
CA GLU A 42 -12.46 2.91 -12.22
C GLU A 42 -11.01 2.87 -11.76
N LEU A 43 -10.75 2.95 -10.44
CA LEU A 43 -9.39 2.83 -9.92
C LEU A 43 -8.78 1.49 -10.31
N ASN A 44 -9.52 0.40 -10.12
CA ASN A 44 -9.05 -0.94 -10.47
C ASN A 44 -8.73 -1.05 -11.98
N GLU A 45 -9.58 -0.50 -12.85
CA GLU A 45 -9.35 -0.47 -14.30
C GLU A 45 -8.06 0.29 -14.67
N VAL A 46 -7.89 1.50 -14.11
CA VAL A 46 -6.74 2.37 -14.40
C VAL A 46 -5.40 1.75 -13.98
N PHE A 47 -5.42 0.89 -12.95
CA PHE A 47 -4.22 0.18 -12.46
C PHE A 47 -4.01 -1.21 -13.08
N THR A 48 -4.96 -1.76 -13.84
CA THR A 48 -4.92 -3.17 -14.32
C THR A 48 -3.65 -3.52 -15.10
N ASP A 49 -3.22 -2.65 -16.03
CA ASP A 49 -2.04 -2.87 -16.87
C ASP A 49 -0.75 -2.22 -16.30
N LYS A 50 -0.79 -1.76 -15.05
CA LYS A 50 0.33 -1.03 -14.44
C LYS A 50 1.12 -1.95 -13.53
N LYS A 51 2.42 -2.05 -13.80
CA LYS A 51 3.37 -2.71 -12.90
C LYS A 51 3.69 -1.77 -11.74
N VAL A 52 2.90 -1.84 -10.68
CA VAL A 52 3.06 -1.06 -9.46
C VAL A 52 3.37 -1.98 -8.30
N GLY A 53 4.48 -1.72 -7.62
CA GLY A 53 4.85 -2.43 -6.39
C GLY A 53 6.20 -3.12 -6.48
N ILE A 54 6.56 -3.80 -5.39
CA ILE A 54 7.91 -4.34 -5.22
C ILE A 54 8.18 -5.57 -6.11
N SER A 55 7.16 -6.39 -6.39
CA SER A 55 7.22 -7.60 -7.22
C SER A 55 5.81 -8.11 -7.52
N GLU A 56 5.65 -8.93 -8.56
CA GLU A 56 4.36 -9.54 -8.90
C GLU A 56 3.88 -10.50 -7.80
N GLU A 57 4.79 -11.22 -7.13
CA GLU A 57 4.44 -12.16 -6.08
C GLU A 57 4.01 -11.47 -4.77
N ALA A 58 4.60 -10.31 -4.44
CA ALA A 58 4.14 -9.52 -3.29
C ALA A 58 2.77 -8.88 -3.55
N ILE A 59 2.50 -8.47 -4.78
CA ILE A 59 1.18 -7.95 -5.19
C ILE A 59 0.13 -9.05 -5.04
N LYS A 60 0.40 -10.25 -5.59
CA LYS A 60 -0.48 -11.43 -5.48
C LYS A 60 -0.72 -11.85 -4.04
N LEU A 61 0.31 -11.78 -3.19
CA LEU A 61 0.17 -12.08 -1.76
C LEU A 61 -0.90 -11.21 -1.10
N ASN A 62 -0.96 -9.92 -1.42
CA ASN A 62 -2.03 -9.05 -0.92
C ASN A 62 -3.38 -9.35 -1.56
N GLU A 63 -3.44 -9.68 -2.86
CA GLU A 63 -4.72 -10.00 -3.53
C GLU A 63 -5.38 -11.24 -2.94
N GLU A 64 -4.58 -12.25 -2.62
CA GLU A 64 -5.07 -13.54 -2.13
C GLU A 64 -5.28 -13.54 -0.61
N LYS A 65 -4.49 -12.79 0.14
CA LYS A 65 -4.40 -12.92 1.61
C LYS A 65 -4.50 -11.61 2.38
N ALA A 66 -4.89 -10.50 1.76
CA ALA A 66 -5.09 -9.24 2.49
C ALA A 66 -5.95 -9.46 3.75
N ASN A 67 -5.45 -9.00 4.89
CA ASN A 67 -6.13 -9.11 6.18
C ASN A 67 -6.60 -7.76 6.71
N ALA A 68 -6.32 -6.68 5.98
CA ALA A 68 -6.89 -5.35 6.16
C ALA A 68 -7.10 -4.71 4.79
N ARG A 69 -8.31 -4.23 4.50
CA ARG A 69 -8.57 -3.50 3.26
C ARG A 69 -9.42 -2.27 3.53
N LYS A 70 -8.97 -1.13 2.99
CA LYS A 70 -9.70 0.14 3.09
C LYS A 70 -9.91 0.74 1.72
N ILE A 71 -11.16 0.98 1.39
CA ILE A 71 -11.54 1.59 0.12
C ILE A 71 -12.21 2.93 0.41
N ILE A 72 -11.60 3.99 -0.14
CA ILE A 72 -11.98 5.36 0.16
C ILE A 72 -12.31 6.04 -1.15
N ASN A 73 -13.60 6.37 -1.31
CA ASN A 73 -14.06 7.20 -2.41
C ASN A 73 -14.35 8.62 -1.89
N VAL A 74 -13.51 9.57 -2.30
CA VAL A 74 -13.60 10.98 -1.91
C VAL A 74 -14.49 11.70 -2.92
N THR A 75 -15.77 11.83 -2.58
CA THR A 75 -16.79 12.52 -3.41
C THR A 75 -17.00 13.99 -3.02
N LYS A 76 -16.43 14.40 -1.88
CA LYS A 76 -16.48 15.77 -1.34
C LYS A 76 -15.21 16.02 -0.53
N ASN A 77 -14.93 17.29 -0.24
CA ASN A 77 -13.82 17.65 0.63
C ASN A 77 -13.93 16.92 1.98
N GLN A 78 -12.82 16.34 2.40
CA GLN A 78 -12.70 15.60 3.64
C GLN A 78 -11.61 16.20 4.50
N GLU A 79 -11.85 16.26 5.80
CA GLU A 79 -10.82 16.55 6.78
C GLU A 79 -9.80 15.41 6.84
N VAL A 80 -8.72 15.62 7.60
CA VAL A 80 -7.64 14.64 7.73
C VAL A 80 -8.18 13.33 8.30
N GLN A 81 -8.04 12.24 7.55
CA GLN A 81 -8.36 10.89 8.02
C GLN A 81 -7.08 10.16 8.45
N THR A 82 -7.08 9.57 9.64
CA THR A 82 -5.96 8.76 10.13
C THR A 82 -6.30 7.28 10.05
N ILE A 83 -5.44 6.49 9.42
CA ILE A 83 -5.47 5.03 9.36
C ILE A 83 -4.25 4.57 10.16
N ARG A 84 -4.48 3.89 11.29
CA ARG A 84 -3.40 3.44 12.17
C ARG A 84 -3.42 1.93 12.32
N TYR A 85 -2.24 1.32 12.20
CA TYR A 85 -1.98 -0.10 12.42
C TYR A 85 -0.94 -0.27 13.52
N GLU A 86 -1.33 -0.98 14.59
CA GLU A 86 -0.48 -1.25 15.74
C GLU A 86 -0.08 -2.72 15.76
N PHE A 87 1.22 -2.99 15.75
CA PHE A 87 1.77 -4.35 15.69
C PHE A 87 2.08 -4.85 17.09
N ASP A 88 1.53 -6.02 17.42
CA ASP A 88 1.74 -6.77 18.67
C ASP A 88 1.88 -8.27 18.40
N SER A 89 2.13 -9.06 19.44
CA SER A 89 2.24 -10.51 19.37
C SER A 89 1.01 -11.23 18.79
N ASN A 90 -0.17 -10.60 18.80
CA ASN A 90 -1.37 -11.13 18.17
C ASN A 90 -1.48 -10.76 16.69
N ASN A 91 -1.06 -9.54 16.34
CA ASN A 91 -1.15 -8.88 15.04
C ASN A 91 0.25 -8.49 14.57
N ASN A 92 1.04 -9.48 14.17
CA ASN A 92 2.42 -9.28 13.75
C ASN A 92 2.64 -9.40 12.23
N VAL A 93 1.59 -9.73 11.48
CA VAL A 93 1.61 -9.85 10.01
C VAL A 93 0.49 -8.99 9.43
N LEU A 94 0.85 -7.92 8.72
CA LEU A 94 -0.09 -7.03 8.04
C LEU A 94 0.06 -7.15 6.53
N LEU A 95 -1.02 -7.51 5.86
CA LEU A 95 -1.19 -7.46 4.42
C LEU A 95 -2.32 -6.45 4.12
N ASP A 96 -1.98 -5.16 4.11
CA ASP A 96 -2.95 -4.09 3.90
C ASP A 96 -3.10 -3.69 2.43
N ASP A 97 -4.34 -3.39 2.05
CA ASP A 97 -4.71 -2.89 0.72
C ASP A 97 -5.57 -1.64 0.87
N ILE A 98 -4.96 -0.47 0.65
CA ILE A 98 -5.58 0.84 0.76
C ILE A 98 -5.75 1.41 -0.64
N LYS A 99 -6.99 1.68 -1.03
CA LYS A 99 -7.33 2.23 -2.34
C LYS A 99 -8.09 3.54 -2.15
N ILE A 100 -7.59 4.62 -2.75
CA ILE A 100 -8.15 5.96 -2.63
C ILE A 100 -8.49 6.46 -4.02
N GLN A 101 -9.78 6.68 -4.28
CA GLN A 101 -10.27 7.37 -5.47
C GLN A 101 -10.74 8.76 -5.06
N ALA A 102 -10.14 9.80 -5.65
CA ALA A 102 -10.56 11.18 -5.43
C ALA A 102 -11.28 11.72 -6.67
N GLU A 103 -12.54 12.11 -6.47
CA GLU A 103 -13.35 12.73 -7.51
C GLU A 103 -12.88 14.15 -7.82
N LYS A 104 -13.35 14.69 -8.96
CA LYS A 104 -12.92 16.01 -9.44
C LYS A 104 -13.17 17.09 -8.40
N ASP A 105 -12.27 18.07 -8.36
CA ASP A 105 -12.40 19.27 -7.50
C ASP A 105 -12.53 18.95 -6.00
N THR A 106 -11.99 17.82 -5.54
CA THR A 106 -11.99 17.44 -4.11
C THR A 106 -10.64 17.70 -3.44
N THR A 107 -10.65 17.94 -2.13
CA THR A 107 -9.43 17.98 -1.30
C THR A 107 -9.56 16.99 -0.15
N SER A 108 -8.54 16.15 0.03
CA SER A 108 -8.48 15.15 1.10
C SER A 108 -7.06 14.98 1.62
N SER A 109 -6.94 14.47 2.84
CA SER A 109 -5.65 14.25 3.49
C SER A 109 -5.69 12.99 4.35
N PHE A 110 -4.67 12.15 4.20
CA PHE A 110 -4.60 10.84 4.83
C PHE A 110 -3.30 10.68 5.59
N ILE A 111 -3.37 10.32 6.86
CA ILE A 111 -2.21 9.88 7.64
C ILE A 111 -2.31 8.37 7.78
N ILE A 112 -1.31 7.65 7.28
CA ILE A 112 -1.23 6.20 7.39
C ILE A 112 -0.05 5.88 8.30
N ASP A 113 -0.35 5.39 9.50
CA ASP A 113 0.57 5.27 10.62
C ASP A 113 0.75 3.81 11.01
N TYR A 114 1.97 3.29 10.84
CA TYR A 114 2.35 1.93 11.19
C TYR A 114 3.29 1.98 12.39
N VAL A 115 2.96 1.30 13.49
CA VAL A 115 3.73 1.36 14.74
C VAL A 115 3.86 0.00 15.42
N ASN A 116 5.06 -0.35 15.86
CA ASN A 116 5.28 -1.46 16.77
C ASN A 116 4.98 -1.00 18.19
N ILE A 117 4.07 -1.71 18.89
CA ILE A 117 3.78 -1.45 20.32
C ILE A 117 4.46 -2.49 21.23
N GLU A 118 5.01 -3.55 20.64
CA GLU A 118 5.84 -4.57 21.29
C GLU A 118 7.13 -4.79 20.46
N ASP A 119 8.24 -5.13 21.12
CA ASP A 119 9.50 -5.48 20.45
C ASP A 119 9.46 -6.94 19.96
N ILE A 120 8.89 -7.14 18.78
CA ILE A 120 8.65 -8.45 18.18
C ILE A 120 8.96 -8.44 16.68
N LYS A 121 9.22 -9.62 16.12
CA LYS A 121 9.33 -9.77 14.67
C LYS A 121 7.98 -9.52 14.01
N THR A 122 7.96 -8.57 13.09
CA THR A 122 6.76 -8.18 12.35
C THR A 122 7.02 -8.22 10.86
N PHE A 123 5.96 -8.47 10.10
CA PHE A 123 5.97 -8.43 8.66
C PHE A 123 4.85 -7.54 8.16
N ARG A 124 5.18 -6.60 7.27
CA ARG A 124 4.20 -5.77 6.57
C ARG A 124 4.41 -5.90 5.07
N ASN A 125 3.33 -6.15 4.33
CA ASN A 125 3.28 -5.92 2.90
C ASN A 125 2.07 -5.03 2.59
N SER A 126 2.36 -3.77 2.25
CA SER A 126 1.35 -2.75 2.06
C SER A 126 1.19 -2.37 0.60
N ARG A 127 -0.08 -2.25 0.17
CA ARG A 127 -0.47 -1.68 -1.11
C ARG A 127 -1.27 -0.41 -0.88
N LEU A 128 -0.79 0.71 -1.43
CA LEU A 128 -1.49 1.98 -1.44
C LEU A 128 -1.65 2.46 -2.87
N TYR A 129 -2.87 2.40 -3.40
CA TYR A 129 -3.19 2.91 -4.74
C TYR A 129 -4.05 4.16 -4.65
N VAL A 130 -3.65 5.21 -5.35
CA VAL A 130 -4.35 6.48 -5.40
C VAL A 130 -4.65 6.85 -6.84
N TYR A 131 -5.91 7.11 -7.11
CA TYR A 131 -6.38 7.67 -8.37
C TYR A 131 -7.02 9.04 -8.10
N ALA A 132 -6.35 10.10 -8.54
CA ALA A 132 -6.84 11.47 -8.40
C ALA A 132 -7.36 11.99 -9.75
N LYS A 133 -8.65 12.33 -9.81
CA LYS A 133 -9.29 12.94 -10.98
C LYS A 133 -8.98 14.43 -11.07
N GLU A 134 -9.44 15.08 -12.14
CA GLU A 134 -9.04 16.44 -12.47
C GLU A 134 -9.25 17.43 -11.30
N ASN A 135 -8.26 18.28 -11.06
CA ASN A 135 -8.22 19.27 -9.97
C ASN A 135 -8.34 18.70 -8.54
N ALA A 136 -8.27 17.38 -8.35
CA ALA A 136 -8.33 16.79 -7.02
C ALA A 136 -6.98 16.92 -6.30
N VAL A 137 -7.01 17.23 -5.00
CA VAL A 137 -5.82 17.33 -4.14
C VAL A 137 -5.88 16.22 -3.09
N VAL A 138 -4.90 15.31 -3.14
CA VAL A 138 -4.79 14.20 -2.20
C VAL A 138 -3.45 14.28 -1.48
N ASN A 139 -3.46 14.62 -0.19
CA ASN A 139 -2.25 14.59 0.64
C ASN A 139 -2.13 13.23 1.34
N ILE A 140 -0.96 12.60 1.27
CA ILE A 140 -0.69 11.32 1.91
C ILE A 140 0.54 11.45 2.78
N TYR A 141 0.38 11.15 4.07
CA TYR A 141 1.46 11.11 5.05
C TYR A 141 1.68 9.65 5.47
N LEU A 142 2.71 9.02 4.93
CA LEU A 142 3.14 7.67 5.32
C LEU A 142 4.09 7.76 6.51
N VAL A 143 3.66 7.29 7.67
CA VAL A 143 4.43 7.31 8.92
C VAL A 143 4.77 5.87 9.30
N THR A 144 6.05 5.50 9.21
CA THR A 144 6.52 4.15 9.60
C THR A 144 7.37 4.27 10.86
N ARG A 145 6.82 3.84 11.98
CA ARG A 145 7.42 3.78 13.32
C ARG A 145 7.57 2.32 13.77
N GLN A 146 8.05 1.50 12.84
CA GLN A 146 8.36 0.10 13.08
C GLN A 146 9.85 -0.03 13.44
N ASP A 147 10.16 -0.97 14.32
CA ASP A 147 11.52 -1.20 14.81
C ASP A 147 12.40 -1.99 13.81
N GLU A 148 13.64 -2.27 14.19
CA GLU A 148 14.59 -3.02 13.36
C GLU A 148 14.23 -4.49 13.13
N ASN A 149 13.29 -5.04 13.92
CA ASN A 149 12.78 -6.40 13.79
C ASN A 149 11.65 -6.50 12.74
N ALA A 150 11.23 -5.37 12.16
CA ALA A 150 10.19 -5.30 11.14
C ALA A 150 10.74 -5.53 9.72
N LYS A 151 10.14 -6.50 9.01
CA LYS A 151 10.30 -6.67 7.56
C LYS A 151 9.18 -5.93 6.84
N VAL A 152 9.54 -4.88 6.11
CA VAL A 152 8.58 -3.94 5.51
C VAL A 152 8.68 -3.96 4.00
N TRP A 153 7.57 -4.30 3.35
CA TRP A 153 7.33 -4.19 1.93
C TRP A 153 6.25 -3.12 1.70
N GLN A 154 6.57 -2.12 0.88
CA GLN A 154 5.67 -1.01 0.59
C GLN A 154 5.54 -0.82 -0.92
N SER A 155 4.33 -0.91 -1.42
CA SER A 155 3.96 -0.63 -2.79
C SER A 155 3.05 0.60 -2.82
N VAL A 156 3.46 1.64 -3.54
CA VAL A 156 2.66 2.87 -3.70
C VAL A 156 2.46 3.12 -5.19
N GLY A 157 1.20 3.24 -5.60
CA GLY A 157 0.78 3.60 -6.95
C GLY A 157 -0.01 4.88 -6.94
N ILE A 158 0.38 5.85 -7.77
CA ILE A 158 -0.33 7.12 -7.89
C ILE A 158 -0.57 7.38 -9.37
N ILE A 159 -1.81 7.64 -9.73
CA ILE A 159 -2.20 8.09 -11.06
C ILE A 159 -3.03 9.36 -10.89
N THR A 160 -2.61 10.43 -11.55
CA THR A 160 -3.27 11.73 -11.54
C THR A 160 -3.82 12.07 -12.92
N LYS A 161 -4.93 12.81 -12.95
CA LYS A 161 -5.46 13.46 -14.16
C LYS A 161 -5.08 14.94 -14.15
N ASP A 162 -5.53 15.69 -15.15
CA ASP A 162 -5.11 17.07 -15.38
C ASP A 162 -5.30 17.95 -14.13
N ASN A 163 -4.24 18.66 -13.74
CA ASN A 163 -4.17 19.57 -12.60
C ASN A 163 -4.43 18.94 -11.21
N ALA A 164 -4.26 17.62 -11.07
CA ALA A 164 -4.32 16.90 -9.80
C ALA A 164 -2.92 16.58 -9.24
#